data_AF-A0A838FRS5-F1
#
_entry.id   AF-A0A838FRS5-F1
#
_cell.length_a   1.000
_cell.length_b   1.000
_cell.length_c   1.000
_cell.angle_alpha   90.00
_cell.angle_beta   90.00
_cell.angle_gamma   90.00
#
_symmetry.space_group_name_H-M   'P 1'
#
loop_
_entity.id
_entity.type
_entity.pdbx_description
1 polymer ?
#
loop_
_entity_poly.entity_id
_entity_poly.type
_entity_poly.pdbx_seq_one_letter_code
_entity_poly.pdbx_strand_id
1 'polypeptide(L)'
;MKLEPADGFEPTITALCPFHDEAKPSFVADRDSQTFRCEGCGANGDVFRFIMRYEHVDFVRSLEKLAMRAGVRLEIQGDGDLPPQYRPAHR
;
A
#
# COMPACT_ATOMS: atom_id res chain seq x y z
N MET A 1 5.16 28.55 17.99
CA MET A 1 4.50 27.56 18.86
C MET A 1 3.86 26.55 17.92
N LYS A 2 4.53 25.42 17.64
CA LYS A 2 3.95 24.39 16.77
C LYS A 2 2.86 23.71 17.59
N LEU A 3 1.63 23.80 17.12
CA LEU A 3 0.50 23.08 17.67
C LEU A 3 0.73 21.61 17.31
N GLU A 4 1.01 20.78 18.31
CA GLU A 4 0.91 19.33 18.14
C GLU A 4 -0.57 18.95 18.24
N PRO A 5 -1.08 18.04 17.39
CA PRO A 5 -2.47 17.62 17.44
C PRO A 5 -2.79 16.99 18.80
N ALA A 6 -3.92 17.37 19.38
CA ALA A 6 -4.31 17.09 20.77
C ALA A 6 -4.59 15.60 21.08
N ASP A 7 -4.39 14.70 20.11
CA ASP A 7 -4.97 13.36 20.12
C ASP A 7 -3.92 12.23 20.11
N GLY A 8 -2.63 12.55 20.26
CA GLY A 8 -1.56 11.56 20.45
C GLY A 8 -1.40 10.54 19.31
N PHE A 9 -1.90 10.85 18.11
CA PHE A 9 -1.86 9.95 16.97
C PHE A 9 -0.63 10.25 16.12
N GLU A 10 0.39 9.40 16.19
CA GLU A 10 1.50 9.49 15.26
C GLU A 10 1.03 9.12 13.84
N PRO A 11 1.31 9.97 12.83
CA PRO A 11 0.85 9.73 11.45
C PRO A 11 1.59 8.55 10.81
N THR A 12 2.75 8.17 11.36
CA THR A 12 3.58 7.09 10.85
C THR A 12 3.60 5.90 11.81
N ILE A 13 3.72 4.70 11.23
CA ILE A 13 3.89 3.43 11.96
C ILE A 13 5.19 2.82 11.49
N THR A 14 6.08 2.45 12.42
CA THR A 14 7.37 1.79 12.12
C THR A 14 7.34 0.32 12.53
N ALA A 15 7.82 -0.58 11.66
CA ALA A 15 7.82 -2.03 11.88
C ALA A 15 8.99 -2.74 11.17
N LEU A 16 9.15 -4.05 11.41
CA LEU A 16 9.97 -4.92 10.57
C LEU A 16 9.35 -5.05 9.18
N CYS A 17 10.19 -5.06 8.16
CA CYS A 17 9.76 -5.19 6.79
C CYS A 17 9.22 -6.60 6.52
N PRO A 18 8.00 -6.73 5.95
CA PRO A 18 7.46 -8.03 5.57
C PRO A 18 8.06 -8.57 4.26
N PHE A 19 8.94 -7.81 3.60
CA PHE A 19 9.45 -8.13 2.26
C PHE A 19 10.92 -8.55 2.21
N HIS A 20 11.62 -8.50 3.33
CA HIS A 20 12.97 -9.04 3.49
C HIS A 20 13.24 -9.34 4.96
N ASP A 21 14.21 -10.22 5.23
CA ASP A 21 14.61 -10.56 6.59
C ASP A 21 15.53 -9.48 7.17
N GLU A 22 15.14 -8.93 8.33
CA GLU A 22 15.91 -7.89 9.03
C GLU A 22 15.69 -7.95 10.54
N ALA A 23 16.69 -7.53 11.31
CA ALA A 23 16.63 -7.46 12.78
C ALA A 23 16.26 -6.07 13.32
N LYS A 24 16.35 -5.03 12.48
CA LYS A 24 16.06 -3.64 12.85
C LYS A 24 14.87 -3.15 12.03
N PRO A 25 13.86 -2.48 12.63
CA PRO A 25 12.74 -1.93 11.89
C PRO A 25 13.21 -0.98 10.79
N SER A 26 12.87 -1.25 9.53
CA SER A 26 13.11 -0.32 8.42
C SER A 26 11.85 0.00 7.61
N PHE A 27 10.70 -0.56 7.96
CA PHE A 27 9.42 -0.31 7.29
C PHE A 27 8.65 0.81 7.99
N VAL A 28 8.21 1.81 7.22
CA VAL A 28 7.38 2.92 7.67
C VAL A 28 6.11 2.98 6.81
N ALA A 29 4.95 2.96 7.46
CA ALA A 29 3.67 3.28 6.83
C ALA A 29 3.18 4.64 7.30
N ASP A 30 2.82 5.51 6.36
CA ASP A 30 2.39 6.88 6.61
C ASP A 30 0.90 7.01 6.25
N ARG A 31 0.11 7.37 7.26
CA ARG A 31 -1.35 7.45 7.18
C ARG A 31 -1.85 8.69 6.44
N ASP A 32 -1.09 9.79 6.45
CA ASP A 32 -1.52 11.02 5.81
C ASP A 32 -1.32 10.95 4.30
N SER A 33 -0.16 10.45 3.88
CA SER A 33 0.18 10.22 2.47
C SER A 33 -0.38 8.92 1.90
N GLN A 34 -0.90 8.02 2.75
CA GLN A 34 -1.39 6.69 2.35
C GLN A 34 -0.33 5.85 1.62
N THR A 35 0.92 5.93 2.08
CA THR A 35 2.05 5.21 1.48
C THR A 35 2.82 4.37 2.48
N PHE A 36 3.62 3.44 1.97
CA PHE A 36 4.65 2.76 2.75
C PHE A 36 6.02 2.88 2.08
N ARG A 37 7.08 2.77 2.87
CA ARG A 37 8.46 2.64 2.40
C ARG A 37 9.28 1.78 3.36
N CYS A 38 10.20 1.01 2.80
CA CYS A 38 11.22 0.28 3.51
C CYS A 38 12.59 0.79 3.06
N GLU A 39 13.35 1.36 3.98
CA GLU A 39 14.70 1.87 3.68
C GLU A 39 15.74 0.73 3.51
N GLY A 40 15.46 -0.46 4.05
CA GLY A 40 16.37 -1.61 3.95
C GLY A 40 16.38 -2.29 2.57
N CYS A 41 15.21 -2.58 2.01
CA CYS A 41 15.08 -3.28 0.71
C CYS A 41 14.51 -2.41 -0.41
N GLY A 42 14.20 -1.14 -0.15
CA GLY A 42 13.63 -0.21 -1.12
C GLY A 42 12.16 -0.47 -1.50
N ALA A 43 11.48 -1.43 -0.85
CA ALA A 43 10.06 -1.64 -1.07
C ALA A 43 9.26 -0.37 -0.75
N ASN A 44 8.38 0.05 -1.64
CA ASN A 44 7.56 1.25 -1.45
C ASN A 44 6.29 1.17 -2.30
N GLY A 45 5.29 1.98 -1.96
CA GLY A 45 4.06 2.11 -2.73
C GLY A 45 2.84 2.46 -1.90
N ASP A 46 1.67 2.23 -2.50
CA ASP A 46 0.36 2.33 -1.87
C ASP A 46 -0.08 0.96 -1.30
N VAL A 47 -1.29 0.91 -0.76
CA VAL A 47 -1.88 -0.33 -0.21
C VAL A 47 -2.04 -1.44 -1.26
N PHE A 48 -2.26 -1.11 -2.53
CA PHE A 48 -2.38 -2.11 -3.60
C PHE A 48 -1.02 -2.77 -3.85
N ARG A 49 0.02 -1.94 -3.99
CA ARG A 49 1.39 -2.43 -4.18
C ARG A 49 1.89 -3.26 -2.98
N PHE A 50 1.44 -2.92 -1.77
CA PHE A 50 1.70 -3.73 -0.58
C PHE A 50 1.10 -5.14 -0.73
N ILE A 51 -0.21 -5.24 -0.99
CA ILE A 51 -0.91 -6.54 -1.11
C ILE A 51 -0.38 -7.35 -2.29
N MET A 52 -0.14 -6.73 -3.44
CA MET A 52 0.47 -7.38 -4.60
C MET A 52 1.80 -8.05 -4.23
N ARG A 53 2.66 -7.34 -3.49
CA ARG A 53 3.97 -7.87 -3.10
C ARG A 53 3.87 -8.89 -1.97
N TYR A 54 2.99 -8.66 -0.99
CA TYR A 54 2.84 -9.49 0.20
C TYR A 54 2.17 -10.84 -0.12
N GLU A 55 1.14 -10.81 -0.96
CA GLU A 55 0.36 -12.00 -1.33
C GLU A 55 0.74 -12.58 -2.71
N HIS A 56 1.71 -11.97 -3.40
CA HIS A 56 2.14 -12.37 -4.73
C HIS A 56 1.00 -12.42 -5.76
N VAL A 57 0.18 -11.37 -5.78
CA VAL A 57 -0.97 -11.23 -6.68
C VAL A 57 -0.84 -10.01 -7.59
N ASP A 58 -1.59 -10.00 -8.69
CA ASP A 58 -1.68 -8.83 -9.58
C ASP A 58 -2.59 -7.72 -9.00
N PHE A 59 -2.67 -6.60 -9.72
CA PHE A 59 -3.47 -5.45 -9.29
C PHE A 59 -4.95 -5.77 -9.18
N VAL A 60 -5.52 -6.52 -10.12
CA VAL A 60 -6.96 -6.86 -10.12
C VAL A 60 -7.30 -7.68 -8.88
N ARG A 61 -6.48 -8.69 -8.57
CA ARG A 61 -6.65 -9.50 -7.35
C ARG A 61 -6.43 -8.69 -6.07
N SER A 62 -5.46 -7.78 -6.06
CA SER A 62 -5.28 -6.86 -4.93
C SER A 62 -6.50 -5.96 -4.73
N LEU A 63 -7.07 -5.43 -5.82
CA LEU A 63 -8.25 -4.57 -5.81
C LEU A 63 -9.47 -5.32 -5.29
N GLU A 64 -9.74 -6.53 -5.77
CA GLU A 64 -10.82 -7.41 -5.29
C GLU A 64 -10.75 -7.64 -3.77
N LYS A 65 -9.57 -7.97 -3.26
CA LYS A 65 -9.34 -8.21 -1.82
C LYS A 65 -9.63 -6.97 -0.99
N LEU A 66 -9.12 -5.81 -1.42
CA LEU A 66 -9.31 -4.55 -0.71
C LEU A 66 -10.75 -4.07 -0.78
N ALA A 67 -11.42 -4.22 -1.91
CA ALA A 67 -12.82 -3.86 -2.05
C ALA A 67 -13.72 -4.72 -1.16
N MET A 68 -13.47 -6.04 -1.09
CA MET A 68 -14.16 -6.93 -0.16
C MET A 68 -13.99 -6.48 1.30
N ARG A 69 -12.76 -6.13 1.69
CA ARG A 69 -12.45 -5.64 3.04
C ARG A 69 -13.10 -4.29 3.34
N ALA A 70 -13.20 -3.41 2.34
CA ALA A 70 -13.78 -2.07 2.46
C ALA A 70 -15.31 -2.06 2.30
N GLY A 71 -15.94 -3.18 1.91
CA GLY A 71 -17.37 -3.23 1.60
C GLY A 71 -17.75 -2.50 0.31
N VAL A 72 -16.80 -2.36 -0.63
CA VAL A 72 -17.00 -1.72 -1.93
C VAL A 72 -17.36 -2.77 -2.97
N ARG A 73 -18.47 -2.55 -3.70
CA ARG A 73 -18.83 -3.37 -4.87
C ARG A 73 -17.98 -2.92 -6.06
N LEU A 74 -17.24 -3.86 -6.65
CA LEU A 74 -16.47 -3.61 -7.86
C LEU A 74 -17.27 -3.92 -9.12
N GLU A 75 -17.17 -3.03 -10.09
CA GLU A 75 -17.69 -3.22 -11.45
C GLU A 75 -16.57 -2.83 -12.42
N ILE A 76 -15.79 -3.82 -12.87
CA ILE A 76 -14.66 -3.61 -13.80
C ILE A 76 -15.13 -4.03 -15.19
N GLN A 77 -15.18 -3.09 -16.14
CA GLN A 77 -15.66 -3.34 -17.51
C GLN A 77 -14.52 -3.66 -18.49
N GLY A 78 -13.27 -3.42 -18.09
CA GLY A 78 -12.05 -3.80 -18.82
C GLY A 78 -10.81 -3.02 -18.36
N ASP A 79 -9.69 -3.16 -19.07
CA ASP A 79 -8.41 -2.50 -18.75
C ASP A 79 -8.50 -0.97 -18.72
N GLY A 80 -9.47 -0.38 -19.43
CA GLY A 80 -9.71 1.06 -19.46
C GLY A 80 -10.03 1.67 -18.08
N ASP A 81 -10.63 0.88 -17.21
CA ASP A 81 -11.01 1.29 -15.86
C ASP A 81 -9.86 1.20 -14.85
N LEU A 82 -8.73 0.58 -15.23
CA LEU A 82 -7.57 0.47 -14.36
C LEU A 82 -6.83 1.80 -14.28
N PRO A 83 -6.31 2.19 -13.10
CA PRO A 83 -5.45 3.36 -12.97
C PRO A 83 -4.22 3.25 -13.88
N PRO A 84 -3.73 4.36 -14.48
CA PRO A 84 -2.63 4.33 -15.45
C PRO A 84 -1.40 3.56 -15.00
N GLN A 85 -1.04 3.63 -13.72
CA GLN A 85 0.11 2.94 -13.14
C GLN A 85 -0.06 1.41 -13.03
N TYR A 86 -1.27 0.90 -13.23
CA TYR A 86 -1.63 -0.52 -13.15
C TYR A 86 -2.23 -1.07 -14.45
N ARG A 87 -2.27 -0.27 -15.52
CA ARG A 87 -2.69 -0.74 -16.84
C ARG A 87 -1.66 -1.73 -17.38
N PRO A 88 -2.09 -2.87 -17.97
CA PRO A 88 -1.20 -3.74 -18.72
C PRO A 88 -0.47 -2.93 -19.79
N ALA A 89 0.80 -3.25 -20.03
CA ALA A 89 1.49 -2.70 -21.20
C ALA A 89 0.79 -3.25 -22.45
N HIS A 90 0.02 -2.40 -23.15
CA HIS A 90 -0.52 -2.75 -24.45
C HIS A 90 0.67 -2.95 -25.41
N ARG A 91 0.86 -4.19 -25.87
CA ARG A 91 1.88 -4.54 -26.88
C ARG A 91 1.47 -4.03 -28.25
#